data_AF-A0A8S8YLW0-F1
#
_entry.id   AF-A0A8S8YLW0-F1
#
_cell.length_a   1.000
_cell.length_b   1.000
_cell.length_c   1.000
_cell.angle_alpha   90.00
_cell.angle_beta   90.00
_cell.angle_gamma   90.00
#
_symmetry.space_group_name_H-M   'P 1'
#
loop_
_entity.id
_entity.type
_entity.pdbx_description
1 polymer ?
#
loop_
_entity_poly.entity_id
_entity_poly.type
_entity_poly.pdbx_seq_one_letter_code
_entity_poly.pdbx_strand_id
1 'polypeptide(L)'
;MDTVISSNSAGVVHIANGGDATIDLIESDLDSDVLVLDGGSTYSGEIQAAGFTRMIRASDSVTATVTPVATGSGETLVDATMVDGLELINGNTTNITVSRILIGTVQDIRLSSIEYQCDGTANCIDAQIQGELAVTDSLFGQQASDSSVFARLRGDGIVQMDNITLTSSTVLFDVAGNGQFNISDSQLSVHSAGTISGWGLDIVNSSMFSVEDGLTLLDVQSSIFDSEFSRTFSMSDSTSFGLRAVWSQITLDDVTMAGWNDGIRCESACTITGTSVNAGDGGRNSGSALTCDGGSIQSFKASKLRLPMSVSTSLMVKFTSRIGRLTWLIEPMGFSWPMMLMQPFEICLHTPLQASMMDSEMGRCCGAQPGP
;
A
#
# COMPACT_ATOMS: atom_id res chain seq x y z
N MET A 1 17.91 -41.42 4.94
CA MET A 1 16.99 -40.40 4.43
C MET A 1 15.61 -40.95 4.68
N ASP A 2 14.90 -40.33 5.60
CA ASP A 2 13.57 -40.78 6.00
C ASP A 2 12.55 -40.10 5.09
N THR A 3 11.99 -40.90 4.17
CA THR A 3 11.02 -40.44 3.17
C THR A 3 9.67 -41.10 3.40
N VAL A 4 8.61 -40.29 3.41
CA VAL A 4 7.23 -40.75 3.43
C VAL A 4 6.63 -40.50 2.04
N ILE A 5 6.07 -41.53 1.42
CA ILE A 5 5.43 -41.43 0.10
C ILE A 5 3.96 -41.81 0.27
N SER A 6 3.06 -40.92 -0.17
CA SER A 6 1.61 -41.16 -0.14
C SER A 6 0.94 -40.77 -1.46
N SER A 7 -0.22 -41.38 -1.71
CA SER A 7 -1.15 -40.89 -2.71
C SER A 7 -2.60 -41.18 -2.33
N ASN A 8 -3.53 -40.31 -2.73
CA ASN A 8 -4.98 -40.47 -2.55
C ASN A 8 -5.43 -40.72 -1.08
N SER A 9 -4.69 -40.19 -0.11
CA SER A 9 -4.97 -40.30 1.32
C SER A 9 -5.66 -39.07 1.86
N ALA A 10 -6.41 -39.25 2.95
CA ALA A 10 -6.99 -38.11 3.68
C ALA A 10 -5.92 -37.30 4.45
N GLY A 11 -4.82 -37.93 4.84
CA GLY A 11 -3.72 -37.34 5.59
C GLY A 11 -2.42 -38.14 5.35
N VAL A 12 -1.31 -37.47 5.06
CA VAL A 12 -0.01 -38.15 4.85
C VAL A 12 0.76 -38.26 6.17
N VAL A 13 1.05 -37.13 6.80
CA VAL A 13 1.70 -37.05 8.10
C VAL A 13 0.85 -36.20 9.05
N HIS A 14 0.55 -36.76 10.21
CA HIS A 14 -0.12 -36.03 11.30
C HIS A 14 0.73 -36.11 12.56
N ILE A 15 1.25 -34.96 12.97
CA ILE A 15 1.97 -34.81 14.24
C ILE A 15 0.96 -34.27 15.26
N ALA A 16 0.42 -35.20 16.04
CA ALA A 16 -0.51 -34.89 17.12
C ALA A 16 0.19 -34.15 18.26
N ASN A 17 -0.61 -33.66 19.22
CA ASN A 17 -0.15 -32.83 20.34
C ASN A 17 1.05 -33.44 21.10
N GLY A 18 2.12 -32.67 21.22
CA GLY A 18 3.38 -33.06 21.87
C GLY A 18 4.24 -34.04 21.05
N GLY A 19 3.83 -34.35 19.82
CA GLY A 19 4.61 -35.14 18.88
C GLY A 19 5.81 -34.39 18.34
N ASP A 20 6.85 -35.14 17.98
CA ASP A 20 8.09 -34.62 17.40
C ASP A 20 8.47 -35.51 16.22
N ALA A 21 8.70 -34.88 15.07
CA ALA A 21 9.11 -35.58 13.86
C ALA A 21 10.09 -34.75 13.03
N THR A 22 11.19 -35.40 12.64
CA THR A 22 12.07 -34.93 11.58
C THR A 22 11.97 -35.93 10.44
N ILE A 23 11.36 -35.50 9.34
CA ILE A 23 11.20 -36.32 8.13
C ILE A 23 11.94 -35.57 7.02
N ASP A 24 12.90 -36.22 6.38
CA ASP A 24 13.71 -35.53 5.37
C ASP A 24 12.84 -35.07 4.20
N LEU A 25 11.91 -35.94 3.74
CA LEU A 25 11.03 -35.66 2.62
C LEU A 25 9.66 -36.34 2.76
N ILE A 26 8.59 -35.57 2.54
CA ILE A 26 7.24 -36.08 2.28
C ILE A 26 6.97 -35.91 0.78
N GLU A 27 6.80 -37.02 0.05
CA GLU A 27 6.30 -37.01 -1.32
C GLU A 27 4.80 -37.36 -1.31
N SER A 28 3.98 -36.50 -1.92
CA SER A 28 2.52 -36.60 -1.88
C SER A 28 1.88 -36.33 -3.24
N ASP A 29 0.88 -37.12 -3.60
CA ASP A 29 0.10 -36.94 -4.84
C ASP A 29 -1.39 -37.20 -4.60
N LEU A 30 -2.22 -36.20 -4.87
CA LEU A 30 -3.69 -36.25 -4.71
C LEU A 30 -4.13 -36.55 -3.28
N ASP A 31 -3.35 -36.18 -2.27
CA ASP A 31 -3.72 -36.30 -0.86
C ASP A 31 -4.51 -35.06 -0.39
N SER A 32 -5.46 -35.21 0.53
CA SER A 32 -6.20 -34.05 1.06
C SER A 32 -5.32 -33.17 1.94
N ASP A 33 -4.80 -33.72 3.05
CA ASP A 33 -3.89 -33.01 3.96
C ASP A 33 -2.49 -33.65 3.89
N VAL A 34 -1.46 -32.90 3.52
CA VAL A 34 -0.10 -33.47 3.43
C VAL A 34 0.56 -33.50 4.81
N LEU A 35 0.68 -32.34 5.46
CA LEU A 35 1.18 -32.23 6.82
C LEU A 35 0.12 -31.62 7.74
N VAL A 36 -0.22 -32.33 8.81
CA VAL A 36 -1.09 -31.85 9.88
C VAL A 36 -0.29 -31.65 11.15
N LEU A 37 -0.34 -30.45 11.71
CA LEU A 37 0.33 -30.06 12.95
C LEU A 37 -0.71 -29.61 13.98
N ASP A 38 -0.81 -30.34 15.09
CA ASP A 38 -1.63 -29.95 16.23
C ASP A 38 -0.78 -29.20 17.28
N GLY A 39 -1.44 -28.47 18.18
CA GLY A 39 -0.77 -27.69 19.22
C GLY A 39 0.24 -28.51 20.04
N GLY A 40 1.43 -27.95 20.27
CA GLY A 40 2.56 -28.57 20.95
C GLY A 40 3.43 -29.47 20.07
N SER A 41 3.12 -29.61 18.78
CA SER A 41 3.93 -30.42 17.86
C SER A 41 5.22 -29.72 17.42
N THR A 42 6.24 -30.52 17.14
CA THR A 42 7.49 -30.09 16.50
C THR A 42 7.68 -30.82 15.18
N TYR A 43 8.09 -30.08 14.14
CA TYR A 43 8.36 -30.66 12.83
C TYR A 43 9.52 -29.97 12.09
N SER A 44 10.31 -30.74 11.36
CA SER A 44 11.26 -30.20 10.39
C SER A 44 11.37 -31.11 9.17
N GLY A 45 11.28 -30.56 7.97
CA GLY A 45 11.39 -31.35 6.74
C GLY A 45 10.99 -30.64 5.46
N GLU A 46 11.16 -31.34 4.34
CA GLU A 46 10.68 -30.92 3.02
C GLU A 46 9.36 -31.62 2.68
N ILE A 47 8.46 -30.90 1.99
CA ILE A 47 7.24 -31.45 1.40
C ILE A 47 7.30 -31.22 -0.11
N GLN A 48 7.20 -32.30 -0.90
CA GLN A 48 6.96 -32.25 -2.33
C GLN A 48 5.56 -32.80 -2.60
N ALA A 49 4.62 -31.92 -2.97
CA ALA A 49 3.23 -32.33 -3.14
C ALA A 49 2.57 -31.81 -4.42
N ALA A 50 1.69 -32.64 -4.98
CA ALA A 50 0.81 -32.31 -6.10
C ALA A 50 -0.64 -32.70 -5.78
N GLY A 51 -1.60 -31.97 -6.35
CA GLY A 51 -3.02 -32.33 -6.28
C GLY A 51 -3.64 -32.24 -4.89
N PHE A 52 -3.06 -31.46 -3.98
CA PHE A 52 -3.49 -31.41 -2.58
C PHE A 52 -4.63 -30.43 -2.32
N THR A 53 -5.43 -30.70 -1.29
CA THR A 53 -6.36 -29.71 -0.74
C THR A 53 -5.62 -28.74 0.18
N ARG A 54 -4.82 -29.27 1.13
CA ARG A 54 -3.99 -28.50 2.05
C ARG A 54 -2.62 -29.12 2.14
N MET A 55 -1.58 -28.37 1.78
CA MET A 55 -0.21 -28.85 1.99
C MET A 55 0.10 -28.88 3.49
N ILE A 56 -0.22 -27.80 4.21
CA ILE A 56 -0.01 -27.70 5.65
C ILE A 56 -1.32 -27.26 6.30
N ARG A 57 -1.83 -28.08 7.22
CA ARG A 57 -2.90 -27.70 8.15
C ARG A 57 -2.30 -27.62 9.54
N ALA A 58 -2.26 -26.41 10.10
CA ALA A 58 -1.68 -26.18 11.42
C ALA A 58 -2.68 -25.52 12.36
N SER A 59 -2.61 -25.88 13.63
CA SER A 59 -3.45 -25.29 14.67
C SER A 59 -2.71 -25.09 15.98
N ASP A 60 -3.06 -24.02 16.68
CA ASP A 60 -2.45 -23.58 17.94
C ASP A 60 -0.92 -23.38 17.82
N SER A 61 -0.22 -23.38 18.95
CA SER A 61 1.24 -23.21 18.99
C SER A 61 1.97 -24.46 18.51
N VAL A 62 2.86 -24.32 17.53
CA VAL A 62 3.71 -25.36 16.96
C VAL A 62 5.15 -24.88 16.93
N THR A 63 6.10 -25.78 16.69
CA THR A 63 7.49 -25.41 16.36
C THR A 63 7.87 -26.13 15.09
N ALA A 64 7.64 -25.49 13.95
CA ALA A 64 7.78 -26.15 12.66
C ALA A 64 8.55 -25.30 11.65
N THR A 65 9.54 -25.90 11.02
CA THR A 65 10.24 -25.34 9.86
C THR A 65 10.04 -26.26 8.68
N VAL A 66 9.38 -25.77 7.63
CA VAL A 66 9.00 -26.57 6.45
C VAL A 66 9.60 -25.97 5.19
N THR A 67 10.14 -26.82 4.31
CA THR A 67 10.43 -26.44 2.93
C THR A 67 9.29 -26.94 2.03
N PRO A 68 8.32 -26.10 1.64
CA PRO A 68 7.19 -26.54 0.84
C PRO A 68 7.48 -26.40 -0.66
N VAL A 69 7.35 -27.49 -1.41
CA VAL A 69 7.57 -27.53 -2.85
C VAL A 69 6.31 -28.07 -3.50
N ALA A 70 5.63 -27.25 -4.31
CA ALA A 70 4.51 -27.74 -5.11
C ALA A 70 5.04 -28.33 -6.42
N THR A 71 4.85 -29.64 -6.61
CA THR A 71 5.23 -30.38 -7.81
C THR A 71 4.07 -30.52 -8.81
N GLY A 72 2.86 -30.09 -8.40
CA GLY A 72 1.68 -29.93 -9.24
C GLY A 72 0.69 -28.97 -8.58
N SER A 73 -0.42 -28.67 -9.26
CA SER A 73 -1.44 -27.73 -8.74
C SER A 73 -1.98 -28.19 -7.38
N GLY A 74 -2.31 -27.24 -6.51
CA GLY A 74 -2.97 -27.52 -5.23
C GLY A 74 -3.92 -26.41 -4.82
N GLU A 75 -4.77 -26.64 -3.82
CA GLU A 75 -5.73 -25.63 -3.39
C GLU A 75 -5.11 -24.64 -2.41
N THR A 76 -4.70 -25.09 -1.22
CA THR A 76 -4.22 -24.22 -0.14
C THR A 76 -2.84 -24.67 0.34
N LEU A 77 -1.87 -23.75 0.35
CA LEU A 77 -0.54 -24.04 0.90
C LEU A 77 -0.59 -24.15 2.43
N VAL A 78 -1.12 -23.13 3.12
CA VAL A 78 -1.28 -23.12 4.58
C VAL A 78 -2.73 -22.80 4.99
N ASP A 79 -3.33 -23.73 5.72
CA ASP A 79 -4.59 -23.55 6.46
C ASP A 79 -4.28 -23.42 7.96
N ALA A 80 -4.35 -22.18 8.47
CA ALA A 80 -3.94 -21.81 9.81
C ALA A 80 -5.14 -21.59 10.74
N THR A 81 -5.16 -22.26 11.89
CA THR A 81 -6.13 -21.98 12.96
C THR A 81 -5.40 -21.57 14.23
N MET A 82 -5.25 -20.25 14.46
CA MET A 82 -4.52 -19.68 15.61
C MET A 82 -3.05 -20.13 15.68
N VAL A 83 -2.39 -20.23 14.52
CA VAL A 83 -1.04 -20.80 14.43
C VAL A 83 0.00 -19.85 14.98
N ASP A 84 0.83 -20.35 15.90
CA ASP A 84 1.97 -19.66 16.51
C ASP A 84 3.23 -20.53 16.35
N GLY A 85 4.24 -20.06 15.62
CA GLY A 85 5.55 -20.72 15.49
C GLY A 85 5.74 -21.61 14.25
N LEU A 86 5.02 -21.32 13.16
CA LEU A 86 5.21 -21.98 11.86
C LEU A 86 6.10 -21.13 10.93
N GLU A 87 7.17 -21.72 10.43
CA GLU A 87 8.09 -21.13 9.47
C GLU A 87 8.14 -21.94 8.19
N LEU A 88 7.91 -21.29 7.05
CA LEU A 88 8.12 -21.84 5.72
C LEU A 88 9.35 -21.17 5.10
N ILE A 89 10.30 -21.98 4.64
CA ILE A 89 11.55 -21.50 4.03
C ILE A 89 11.78 -22.12 2.65
N ASN A 90 12.38 -21.36 1.73
CA ASN A 90 12.85 -21.86 0.42
C ASN A 90 11.79 -22.60 -0.41
N GLY A 91 10.52 -22.32 -0.14
CA GLY A 91 9.41 -22.94 -0.82
C GLY A 91 9.27 -22.41 -2.23
N ASN A 92 8.96 -23.27 -3.18
CA ASN A 92 8.90 -22.86 -4.57
C ASN A 92 7.86 -23.64 -5.37
N THR A 93 7.49 -23.05 -6.50
CA THR A 93 6.67 -23.65 -7.55
C THR A 93 7.36 -23.41 -8.88
N THR A 94 7.40 -24.41 -9.75
CA THR A 94 7.90 -24.23 -11.11
C THR A 94 6.75 -24.32 -12.10
N ASN A 95 6.27 -23.18 -12.60
CA ASN A 95 5.13 -23.09 -13.54
C ASN A 95 3.84 -23.75 -13.03
N ILE A 96 3.65 -23.76 -11.72
CA ILE A 96 2.52 -24.40 -11.04
C ILE A 96 1.83 -23.34 -10.20
N THR A 97 0.51 -23.46 -10.08
CA THR A 97 -0.29 -22.56 -9.27
C THR A 97 -0.89 -23.28 -8.06
N VAL A 98 -1.02 -22.54 -6.96
CA VAL A 98 -1.96 -22.88 -5.89
C VAL A 98 -3.17 -21.97 -5.97
N SER A 99 -4.31 -22.34 -5.40
CA SER A 99 -5.43 -21.40 -5.31
C SER A 99 -5.21 -20.34 -4.23
N ARG A 100 -4.58 -20.72 -3.11
CA ARG A 100 -4.32 -19.88 -1.95
C ARG A 100 -2.98 -20.23 -1.29
N ILE A 101 -2.26 -19.22 -0.83
CA ILE A 101 -1.03 -19.38 -0.05
C ILE A 101 -1.36 -19.51 1.44
N LEU A 102 -2.21 -18.63 1.96
CA LEU A 102 -2.49 -18.59 3.39
C LEU A 102 -3.95 -18.25 3.65
N ILE A 103 -4.61 -19.08 4.45
CA ILE A 103 -5.94 -18.80 4.99
C ILE A 103 -5.99 -19.00 6.49
N GLY A 104 -6.99 -18.35 7.12
CA GLY A 104 -7.37 -18.62 8.50
C GLY A 104 -6.83 -17.58 9.48
N THR A 105 -6.40 -18.00 10.66
CA THR A 105 -5.99 -17.09 11.76
C THR A 105 -4.53 -17.30 12.16
N VAL A 106 -3.79 -16.20 12.26
CA VAL A 106 -2.33 -16.16 12.42
C VAL A 106 -1.93 -15.48 13.72
N GLN A 107 -1.07 -16.15 14.50
CA GLN A 107 -0.44 -15.61 15.70
C GLN A 107 1.08 -15.42 15.51
N ASP A 108 1.78 -16.35 14.86
CA ASP A 108 3.16 -16.18 14.38
C ASP A 108 3.39 -17.13 13.20
N ILE A 109 3.40 -16.59 11.98
CA ILE A 109 3.80 -17.31 10.77
C ILE A 109 4.88 -16.51 10.05
N ARG A 110 5.95 -17.21 9.66
CA ARG A 110 7.04 -16.66 8.86
C ARG A 110 7.14 -17.35 7.51
N LEU A 111 7.13 -16.57 6.44
CA LEU A 111 7.36 -17.01 5.07
C LEU A 111 8.68 -16.37 4.60
N SER A 112 9.70 -17.17 4.30
CA SER A 112 11.00 -16.66 3.85
C SER A 112 11.47 -17.36 2.57
N SER A 113 11.92 -16.58 1.59
CA SER A 113 12.40 -17.12 0.31
C SER A 113 11.36 -18.01 -0.38
N ILE A 114 10.10 -17.56 -0.40
CA ILE A 114 8.96 -18.31 -0.92
C ILE A 114 8.60 -17.81 -2.33
N GLU A 115 8.49 -18.71 -3.31
CA GLU A 115 8.09 -18.40 -4.70
C GLU A 115 6.81 -19.14 -5.10
N TYR A 116 5.67 -18.44 -5.12
CA TYR A 116 4.37 -19.05 -5.44
C TYR A 116 3.54 -18.19 -6.39
N GLN A 117 2.86 -18.86 -7.32
CA GLN A 117 1.82 -18.27 -8.15
C GLN A 117 0.43 -18.73 -7.69
N CYS A 118 -0.47 -17.78 -7.50
CA CYS A 118 -1.88 -18.05 -7.27
C CYS A 118 -2.65 -18.15 -8.60
N ASP A 119 -3.59 -19.09 -8.69
CA ASP A 119 -4.36 -19.37 -9.92
C ASP A 119 -5.43 -18.30 -10.27
N GLY A 120 -5.71 -17.39 -9.34
CA GLY A 120 -6.70 -16.32 -9.54
C GLY A 120 -8.14 -16.71 -9.17
N THR A 121 -8.41 -17.96 -8.79
CA THR A 121 -9.76 -18.42 -8.41
C THR A 121 -10.24 -17.88 -7.06
N ALA A 122 -9.31 -17.43 -6.23
CA ALA A 122 -9.57 -16.87 -4.91
C ALA A 122 -8.54 -15.81 -4.53
N ASN A 123 -8.73 -15.22 -3.35
CA ASN A 123 -7.71 -14.40 -2.72
C ASN A 123 -6.51 -15.27 -2.37
N CYS A 124 -5.31 -14.84 -2.78
CA CYS A 124 -4.08 -15.57 -2.56
C CYS A 124 -3.74 -15.64 -1.06
N ILE A 125 -4.03 -14.56 -0.33
CA ILE A 125 -3.98 -14.50 1.13
C ILE A 125 -5.35 -14.04 1.64
N ASP A 126 -5.94 -14.81 2.55
CA ASP A 126 -7.16 -14.44 3.26
C ASP A 126 -7.04 -14.80 4.74
N ALA A 127 -6.47 -13.88 5.52
CA ALA A 127 -6.03 -14.16 6.88
C ALA A 127 -6.53 -13.11 7.90
N GLN A 128 -6.83 -13.59 9.09
CA GLN A 128 -7.00 -12.78 10.29
C GLN A 128 -5.72 -12.83 11.11
N ILE A 129 -5.06 -11.69 11.26
CA ILE A 129 -3.77 -11.54 11.94
C ILE A 129 -4.05 -11.05 13.37
N GLN A 130 -3.72 -11.89 14.35
CA GLN A 130 -3.83 -11.59 15.79
C GLN A 130 -2.46 -11.45 16.46
N GLY A 131 -1.40 -11.92 15.81
CA GLY A 131 -0.02 -11.67 16.21
C GLY A 131 0.80 -11.17 15.04
N GLU A 132 1.70 -11.96 14.48
CA GLU A 132 2.60 -11.55 13.40
C GLU A 132 2.50 -12.47 12.18
N LEU A 133 2.41 -11.86 11.00
CA LEU A 133 2.71 -12.50 9.72
C LEU A 133 3.93 -11.79 9.11
N ALA A 134 5.05 -12.48 9.06
CA ALA A 134 6.26 -11.96 8.43
C ALA A 134 6.49 -12.66 7.09
N VAL A 135 6.75 -11.87 6.06
CA VAL A 135 7.04 -12.33 4.70
C VAL A 135 8.32 -11.64 4.26
N THR A 136 9.34 -12.43 3.92
CA THR A 136 10.70 -11.95 3.62
C THR A 136 11.24 -12.60 2.36
N ASP A 137 11.98 -11.85 1.54
CA ASP A 137 12.74 -12.36 0.38
C ASP A 137 11.89 -13.19 -0.60
N SER A 138 10.60 -12.89 -0.74
CA SER A 138 9.64 -13.76 -1.41
C SER A 138 9.14 -13.18 -2.75
N LEU A 139 8.76 -14.08 -3.66
CA LEU A 139 8.18 -13.75 -4.95
C LEU A 139 6.76 -14.30 -5.04
N PHE A 140 5.81 -13.41 -5.31
CA PHE A 140 4.41 -13.80 -5.52
C PHE A 140 3.91 -13.40 -6.89
N GLY A 141 3.13 -14.30 -7.48
CA GLY A 141 2.38 -14.05 -8.70
C GLY A 141 0.90 -14.33 -8.50
N GLN A 142 0.05 -13.71 -9.30
CA GLN A 142 -1.32 -14.17 -9.49
C GLN A 142 -1.65 -14.19 -10.99
N GLN A 143 -2.14 -15.33 -11.46
CA GLN A 143 -2.69 -15.44 -12.80
C GLN A 143 -3.99 -14.65 -12.91
N ALA A 144 -4.28 -14.15 -14.12
CA ALA A 144 -5.27 -13.12 -14.30
C ALA A 144 -6.68 -13.53 -13.83
N SER A 145 -7.24 -12.76 -12.91
CA SER A 145 -8.67 -12.78 -12.62
C SER A 145 -9.19 -11.36 -12.38
N ASP A 146 -10.25 -10.98 -13.09
CA ASP A 146 -10.76 -9.61 -13.07
C ASP A 146 -11.55 -9.27 -11.79
N SER A 147 -11.63 -10.17 -10.80
CA SER A 147 -12.62 -10.03 -9.71
C SER A 147 -12.18 -10.38 -8.29
N SER A 148 -10.91 -10.69 -8.02
CA SER A 148 -10.45 -11.00 -6.66
C SER A 148 -9.51 -9.94 -6.09
N VAL A 149 -9.31 -9.99 -4.78
CA VAL A 149 -8.27 -9.23 -4.09
C VAL A 149 -7.12 -10.18 -3.84
N PHE A 150 -5.87 -9.78 -4.06
CA PHE A 150 -4.72 -10.63 -3.79
C PHE A 150 -4.62 -10.96 -2.28
N ALA A 151 -4.60 -9.94 -1.42
CA ALA A 151 -4.51 -10.08 0.03
C ALA A 151 -5.69 -9.41 0.75
N ARG A 152 -6.53 -10.23 1.39
CA ARG A 152 -7.51 -9.79 2.37
C ARG A 152 -6.96 -10.03 3.77
N LEU A 153 -6.76 -8.95 4.53
CA LEU A 153 -6.16 -9.00 5.86
C LEU A 153 -7.10 -8.37 6.89
N ARG A 154 -7.30 -9.08 8.00
CA ARG A 154 -8.19 -8.67 9.09
C ARG A 154 -7.50 -8.77 10.43
N GLY A 155 -8.04 -8.13 11.46
CA GLY A 155 -7.54 -8.25 12.84
C GLY A 155 -6.75 -7.04 13.33
N ASP A 156 -5.90 -7.26 14.31
CA ASP A 156 -5.18 -6.24 15.10
C ASP A 156 -3.69 -6.55 15.30
N GLY A 157 -3.17 -7.58 14.60
CA GLY A 157 -1.76 -7.93 14.60
C GLY A 157 -0.90 -7.09 13.65
N ILE A 158 0.28 -7.62 13.34
CA ILE A 158 1.32 -6.99 12.53
C ILE A 158 1.55 -7.82 11.27
N VAL A 159 1.60 -7.17 10.12
CA VAL A 159 2.05 -7.78 8.86
C VAL A 159 3.34 -7.08 8.44
N GLN A 160 4.38 -7.86 8.20
CA GLN A 160 5.66 -7.38 7.67
C GLN A 160 5.89 -7.99 6.30
N MET A 161 6.07 -7.14 5.29
CA MET A 161 6.48 -7.52 3.94
C MET A 161 7.82 -6.86 3.64
N ASP A 162 8.88 -7.64 3.59
CA ASP A 162 10.25 -7.16 3.39
C ASP A 162 10.90 -7.84 2.18
N ASN A 163 11.48 -7.04 1.29
CA ASN A 163 12.10 -7.52 0.06
C ASN A 163 11.18 -8.44 -0.77
N ILE A 164 9.93 -7.99 -1.01
CA ILE A 164 8.92 -8.75 -1.75
C ILE A 164 8.83 -8.28 -3.19
N THR A 165 8.84 -9.22 -4.13
CA THR A 165 8.42 -8.96 -5.51
C THR A 165 7.04 -9.56 -5.75
N LEU A 166 6.06 -8.74 -6.11
CA LEU A 166 4.69 -9.18 -6.36
C LEU A 166 4.20 -8.71 -7.72
N THR A 167 3.69 -9.65 -8.53
CA THR A 167 3.01 -9.33 -9.79
C THR A 167 1.60 -9.91 -9.80
N SER A 168 0.61 -9.04 -9.88
CA SER A 168 -0.80 -9.43 -9.94
C SER A 168 -1.55 -8.57 -10.96
N SER A 169 -2.60 -9.10 -11.57
CA SER A 169 -3.55 -8.30 -12.37
C SER A 169 -4.83 -7.97 -11.59
N THR A 170 -4.79 -8.05 -10.26
CA THR A 170 -5.95 -7.87 -9.38
C THR A 170 -5.78 -6.68 -8.44
N VAL A 171 -6.78 -6.43 -7.59
CA VAL A 171 -6.65 -5.47 -6.50
C VAL A 171 -5.70 -6.06 -5.46
N LEU A 172 -4.70 -5.31 -5.01
CA LEU A 172 -3.69 -5.84 -4.10
C LEU A 172 -4.24 -6.05 -2.69
N PHE A 173 -4.82 -5.01 -2.09
CA PHE A 173 -5.15 -4.99 -0.67
C PHE A 173 -6.64 -4.73 -0.37
N ASP A 174 -7.17 -5.52 0.55
CA ASP A 174 -8.43 -5.33 1.27
C ASP A 174 -8.14 -5.55 2.75
N VAL A 175 -7.64 -4.50 3.41
CA VAL A 175 -7.18 -4.55 4.81
C VAL A 175 -8.14 -3.79 5.71
N ALA A 176 -8.58 -4.46 6.79
CA ALA A 176 -9.51 -3.87 7.76
C ALA A 176 -9.23 -4.32 9.19
N GLY A 177 -9.30 -3.39 10.16
CA GLY A 177 -9.14 -3.70 11.58
C GLY A 177 -8.35 -2.62 12.30
N ASN A 178 -7.45 -3.01 13.21
CA ASN A 178 -6.67 -2.09 14.03
C ASN A 178 -5.21 -2.56 14.20
N GLY A 179 -4.65 -3.17 13.15
CA GLY A 179 -3.29 -3.70 13.15
C GLY A 179 -2.26 -2.72 12.62
N GLN A 180 -1.07 -3.24 12.33
CA GLN A 180 0.02 -2.51 11.68
C GLN A 180 0.48 -3.26 10.42
N PHE A 181 0.68 -2.53 9.33
CA PHE A 181 1.18 -3.07 8.08
C PHE A 181 2.46 -2.37 7.67
N ASN A 182 3.56 -3.12 7.58
CA ASN A 182 4.87 -2.61 7.20
C ASN A 182 5.28 -3.23 5.86
N ILE A 183 5.70 -2.38 4.92
CA ILE A 183 6.22 -2.78 3.62
C ILE A 183 7.59 -2.12 3.44
N SER A 184 8.64 -2.92 3.28
CA SER A 184 10.01 -2.45 3.04
C SER A 184 10.63 -3.13 1.83
N ASP A 185 11.49 -2.39 1.13
CA ASP A 185 12.37 -2.93 0.08
C ASP A 185 11.63 -3.70 -1.03
N SER A 186 10.36 -3.37 -1.28
CA SER A 186 9.44 -4.20 -2.07
C SER A 186 9.09 -3.59 -3.44
N GLN A 187 8.82 -4.47 -4.40
CA GLN A 187 8.40 -4.13 -5.76
C GLN A 187 7.06 -4.77 -6.08
N LEU A 188 6.03 -3.94 -6.25
CA LEU A 188 4.64 -4.37 -6.39
C LEU A 188 4.09 -3.91 -7.75
N SER A 189 3.67 -4.83 -8.61
CA SER A 189 3.03 -4.52 -9.90
C SER A 189 1.63 -5.10 -9.93
N VAL A 190 0.61 -4.24 -9.89
CA VAL A 190 -0.78 -4.62 -9.64
C VAL A 190 -1.77 -3.93 -10.57
N HIS A 191 -3.02 -4.41 -10.61
CA HIS A 191 -4.06 -3.70 -11.35
C HIS A 191 -4.50 -2.45 -10.58
N SER A 192 -4.79 -2.59 -9.28
CA SER A 192 -5.01 -1.47 -8.35
C SER A 192 -4.42 -1.82 -6.98
N ALA A 193 -3.96 -0.81 -6.22
CA ALA A 193 -3.39 -1.06 -4.89
C ALA A 193 -4.46 -1.41 -3.85
N GLY A 194 -5.69 -0.94 -4.00
CA GLY A 194 -6.79 -1.27 -3.10
C GLY A 194 -6.89 -0.38 -1.85
N THR A 195 -7.37 -0.94 -0.75
CA THR A 195 -7.77 -0.19 0.45
C THR A 195 -7.14 -0.74 1.72
N ILE A 196 -6.70 0.19 2.59
CA ILE A 196 -6.29 -0.08 3.96
C ILE A 196 -7.15 0.78 4.90
N SER A 197 -7.80 0.12 5.85
CA SER A 197 -8.78 0.73 6.75
C SER A 197 -8.48 0.42 8.22
N GLY A 198 -8.22 1.45 9.02
CA GLY A 198 -7.98 1.36 10.47
C GLY A 198 -6.59 0.82 10.88
N TRP A 199 -5.83 0.22 9.96
CA TRP A 199 -4.48 -0.24 10.23
C TRP A 199 -3.47 0.88 10.07
N GLY A 200 -2.45 0.93 10.95
CA GLY A 200 -1.27 1.73 10.69
C GLY A 200 -0.51 1.20 9.47
N LEU A 201 0.11 2.08 8.69
CA LEU A 201 0.82 1.72 7.46
C LEU A 201 2.16 2.42 7.34
N ASP A 202 3.24 1.65 7.30
CA ASP A 202 4.57 2.15 6.97
C ASP A 202 5.09 1.54 5.68
N ILE A 203 5.51 2.38 4.73
CA ILE A 203 6.11 1.96 3.45
C ILE A 203 7.48 2.63 3.31
N VAL A 204 8.53 1.84 3.08
CA VAL A 204 9.91 2.32 2.99
C VAL A 204 10.62 1.68 1.80
N ASN A 205 11.43 2.45 1.06
CA ASN A 205 12.28 1.97 -0.04
C ASN A 205 11.55 1.03 -1.01
N SER A 206 10.30 1.37 -1.35
CA SER A 206 9.43 0.49 -2.10
C SER A 206 8.91 1.16 -3.37
N SER A 207 8.61 0.33 -4.37
CA SER A 207 7.99 0.78 -5.60
C SER A 207 6.68 0.05 -5.86
N MET A 208 5.68 0.79 -6.31
CA MET A 208 4.38 0.27 -6.68
C MET A 208 3.97 0.79 -8.05
N PHE A 209 3.73 -0.13 -8.98
CA PHE A 209 3.12 0.14 -10.26
C PHE A 209 1.66 -0.31 -10.25
N SER A 210 0.74 0.57 -10.63
CA SER A 210 -0.69 0.26 -10.75
C SER A 210 -1.24 0.61 -12.13
N VAL A 211 -2.20 -0.19 -12.62
CA VAL A 211 -2.88 0.05 -13.91
C VAL A 211 -4.05 1.04 -13.77
N GLU A 212 -4.76 0.98 -12.64
CA GLU A 212 -5.89 1.85 -12.29
C GLU A 212 -5.53 2.76 -11.11
N ASP A 213 -6.30 2.70 -10.03
CA ASP A 213 -6.09 3.52 -8.84
C ASP A 213 -4.97 2.95 -7.98
N GLY A 214 -4.22 3.87 -7.35
CA GLY A 214 -3.29 3.53 -6.29
C GLY A 214 -4.02 3.27 -4.97
N LEU A 215 -3.46 3.77 -3.87
CA LEU A 215 -3.84 3.34 -2.52
C LEU A 215 -4.92 4.22 -1.90
N THR A 216 -5.93 3.58 -1.30
CA THR A 216 -6.95 4.25 -0.47
C THR A 216 -6.69 3.99 1.01
N LEU A 217 -6.58 5.04 1.80
CA LEU A 217 -6.33 5.02 3.25
C LEU A 217 -7.50 5.61 4.02
N LEU A 218 -8.15 4.79 4.85
CA LEU A 218 -9.33 5.15 5.62
C LEU A 218 -9.05 5.01 7.13
N ASP A 219 -9.06 6.12 7.87
CA ASP A 219 -8.77 6.11 9.32
C ASP A 219 -7.39 5.49 9.63
N VAL A 220 -6.37 5.93 8.89
CA VAL A 220 -5.01 5.36 8.93
C VAL A 220 -4.01 6.40 9.42
N GLN A 221 -3.11 5.98 10.31
CA GLN A 221 -1.84 6.67 10.52
C GLN A 221 -0.77 6.02 9.63
N SER A 222 -0.15 6.79 8.74
CA SER A 222 0.81 6.26 7.78
C SER A 222 2.09 7.09 7.63
N SER A 223 3.18 6.40 7.37
CA SER A 223 4.45 7.00 6.97
C SER A 223 4.96 6.34 5.69
N ILE A 224 5.29 7.14 4.67
CA ILE A 224 5.83 6.66 3.40
C ILE A 224 7.15 7.38 3.14
N PHE A 225 8.22 6.60 2.97
CA PHE A 225 9.60 7.08 2.87
C PHE A 225 10.31 6.48 1.65
N ASP A 226 11.03 7.32 0.90
CA ASP A 226 11.90 6.89 -0.22
C ASP A 226 11.20 5.90 -1.15
N SER A 227 10.01 6.26 -1.62
CA SER A 227 9.13 5.32 -2.32
C SER A 227 8.51 5.92 -3.58
N GLU A 228 8.30 5.07 -4.58
CA GLU A 228 7.74 5.47 -5.88
C GLU A 228 6.43 4.73 -6.16
N PHE A 229 5.39 5.51 -6.41
CA PHE A 229 4.10 5.02 -6.87
C PHE A 229 3.90 5.54 -8.29
N SER A 230 3.63 4.65 -9.23
CA SER A 230 3.50 5.01 -10.63
C SER A 230 2.38 4.26 -11.36
N ARG A 231 1.94 4.88 -12.45
CA ARG A 231 1.01 4.35 -13.44
C ARG A 231 1.39 4.82 -14.83
N THR A 232 1.06 4.04 -15.86
CA THR A 232 1.15 4.53 -17.24
C THR A 232 0.14 5.65 -17.48
N PHE A 233 0.63 6.84 -17.86
CA PHE A 233 -0.20 7.99 -18.13
C PHE A 233 -1.21 7.74 -19.28
N SER A 234 -2.45 8.18 -19.07
CA SER A 234 -3.50 8.19 -20.10
C SER A 234 -4.13 9.58 -20.24
N MET A 235 -4.24 10.10 -21.49
CA MET A 235 -4.87 11.41 -21.76
C MET A 235 -6.39 11.42 -21.56
N SER A 236 -7.05 10.27 -21.61
CA SER A 236 -8.51 10.15 -21.44
C SER A 236 -8.93 9.96 -19.99
N ASP A 237 -7.97 9.76 -19.09
CA ASP A 237 -8.24 9.59 -17.67
C ASP A 237 -8.58 10.92 -17.01
N SER A 238 -9.65 10.92 -16.23
CA SER A 238 -10.20 12.09 -15.52
C SER A 238 -10.59 11.79 -14.08
N THR A 239 -10.37 10.56 -13.59
CA THR A 239 -10.91 10.12 -12.29
C THR A 239 -9.89 9.44 -11.41
N SER A 240 -8.80 8.92 -11.98
CA SER A 240 -7.87 8.10 -11.20
C SER A 240 -7.10 8.89 -10.13
N PHE A 241 -6.62 8.17 -9.13
CA PHE A 241 -5.78 8.75 -8.08
C PHE A 241 -4.60 7.85 -7.69
N GLY A 242 -3.48 8.45 -7.27
CA GLY A 242 -2.33 7.72 -6.73
C GLY A 242 -2.48 7.39 -5.25
N LEU A 243 -2.85 8.39 -4.45
CA LEU A 243 -3.11 8.23 -3.02
C LEU A 243 -4.39 8.96 -2.64
N ARG A 244 -5.33 8.26 -2.00
CA ARG A 244 -6.57 8.84 -1.47
C ARG A 244 -6.63 8.64 0.04
N ALA A 245 -6.88 9.71 0.77
CA ALA A 245 -6.88 9.72 2.22
C ALA A 245 -8.19 10.31 2.78
N VAL A 246 -8.80 9.59 3.73
CA VAL A 246 -10.01 9.98 4.45
C VAL A 246 -9.82 9.66 5.93
N TRP A 247 -10.01 10.64 6.82
CA TRP A 247 -9.78 10.49 8.27
C TRP A 247 -8.36 10.04 8.65
N SER A 248 -7.38 10.25 7.77
CA SER A 248 -6.03 9.69 7.89
C SER A 248 -4.96 10.75 8.17
N GLN A 249 -3.91 10.39 8.89
CA GLN A 249 -2.71 11.20 9.11
C GLN A 249 -1.52 10.57 8.39
N ILE A 250 -0.98 11.25 7.38
CA ILE A 250 0.04 10.68 6.48
C ILE A 250 1.28 11.56 6.49
N THR A 251 2.44 10.95 6.68
CA THR A 251 3.76 11.57 6.53
C THR A 251 4.43 11.05 5.27
N LEU A 252 4.90 11.95 4.41
CA LEU A 252 5.58 11.63 3.15
C LEU A 252 6.98 12.27 3.11
N ASP A 253 8.01 11.48 2.86
CA ASP A 253 9.35 12.00 2.60
C ASP A 253 10.07 11.21 1.50
N ASP A 254 10.63 11.95 0.56
CA ASP A 254 11.14 11.47 -0.71
C ASP A 254 10.19 10.51 -1.45
N VAL A 255 8.94 10.96 -1.64
CA VAL A 255 7.90 10.16 -2.29
C VAL A 255 7.57 10.70 -3.68
N THR A 256 7.53 9.81 -4.68
CA THR A 256 7.08 10.13 -6.03
C THR A 256 5.72 9.50 -6.33
N MET A 257 4.82 10.28 -6.93
CA MET A 257 3.48 9.88 -7.37
C MET A 257 3.30 10.30 -8.83
N ALA A 258 3.20 9.35 -9.77
CA ALA A 258 3.22 9.63 -11.20
C ALA A 258 2.14 8.89 -11.99
N GLY A 259 1.53 9.57 -12.99
CA GLY A 259 0.70 8.93 -14.01
C GLY A 259 -0.81 8.97 -13.79
N TRP A 260 -1.28 9.40 -12.62
CA TRP A 260 -2.70 9.54 -12.31
C TRP A 260 -3.28 10.89 -12.73
N ASN A 261 -4.61 10.96 -12.82
CA ASN A 261 -5.32 12.22 -12.99
C ASN A 261 -5.08 13.10 -11.77
N ASP A 262 -5.34 12.60 -10.56
CA ASP A 262 -4.94 13.24 -9.31
C ASP A 262 -3.80 12.47 -8.65
N GLY A 263 -2.71 13.15 -8.28
CA GLY A 263 -1.60 12.49 -7.58
C GLY A 263 -2.03 12.08 -6.17
N ILE A 264 -2.39 13.07 -5.37
CA ILE A 264 -2.79 12.89 -3.96
C ILE A 264 -4.12 13.59 -3.70
N ARG A 265 -5.09 12.86 -3.12
CA ARG A 265 -6.37 13.40 -2.65
C ARG A 265 -6.47 13.26 -1.13
N CYS A 266 -6.46 14.39 -0.44
CA CYS A 266 -6.86 14.48 0.96
C CYS A 266 -8.30 14.97 0.98
N GLU A 267 -9.27 14.11 1.28
CA GLU A 267 -10.69 14.48 1.32
C GLU A 267 -11.08 14.91 2.73
N SER A 268 -11.87 14.13 3.47
CA SER A 268 -12.41 14.57 4.77
C SER A 268 -11.47 14.31 5.93
N ALA A 269 -11.19 15.35 6.74
CA ALA A 269 -10.50 15.25 8.02
C ALA A 269 -9.19 14.44 7.99
N CYS A 270 -8.45 14.55 6.88
CA CYS A 270 -7.10 14.03 6.73
C CYS A 270 -6.05 15.10 6.98
N THR A 271 -4.83 14.70 7.34
CA THR A 271 -3.66 15.57 7.38
C THR A 271 -2.52 14.91 6.63
N ILE A 272 -1.97 15.60 5.62
CA ILE A 272 -0.78 15.14 4.90
C ILE A 272 0.37 16.08 5.21
N THR A 273 1.46 15.53 5.74
CA THR A 273 2.70 16.26 6.03
C THR A 273 3.82 15.78 5.12
N GLY A 274 4.56 16.70 4.50
CA GLY A 274 5.63 16.36 3.57
C GLY A 274 6.96 17.06 3.85
N THR A 275 8.05 16.48 3.35
CA THR A 275 9.34 17.18 3.24
C THR A 275 9.81 17.23 1.80
N SER A 276 9.79 16.10 1.08
CA SER A 276 10.04 15.99 -0.36
C SER A 276 8.96 15.11 -1.01
N VAL A 277 8.06 15.71 -1.80
CA VAL A 277 7.01 14.96 -2.51
C VAL A 277 6.95 15.45 -3.96
N ASN A 278 7.10 14.53 -4.91
CA ASN A 278 6.91 14.79 -6.33
C ASN A 278 5.60 14.16 -6.81
N ALA A 279 4.52 14.94 -6.79
CA ALA A 279 3.24 14.55 -7.36
C ALA A 279 2.94 15.25 -8.70
N GLY A 280 3.88 16.01 -9.26
CA GLY A 280 3.64 16.83 -10.46
C GLY A 280 3.35 16.02 -11.74
N ASP A 281 3.71 14.74 -11.74
CA ASP A 281 3.40 13.81 -12.83
C ASP A 281 2.07 13.06 -12.64
N GLY A 282 1.44 13.14 -11.47
CA GLY A 282 0.06 12.73 -11.23
C GLY A 282 -0.80 13.97 -10.99
N GLY A 283 -1.45 14.53 -12.00
CA GLY A 283 -2.03 15.88 -11.91
C GLY A 283 -2.35 16.47 -13.29
N ARG A 284 -2.81 15.61 -14.19
CA ARG A 284 -2.96 15.88 -15.62
C ARG A 284 -4.44 15.79 -16.01
N ASN A 285 -4.79 16.27 -17.21
CA ASN A 285 -6.14 16.15 -17.78
C ASN A 285 -7.29 16.63 -16.85
N SER A 286 -7.20 17.86 -16.35
CA SER A 286 -8.10 18.48 -15.36
C SER A 286 -7.93 18.06 -13.89
N GLY A 287 -7.14 17.01 -13.63
CA GLY A 287 -6.70 16.67 -12.28
C GLY A 287 -5.57 17.57 -11.76
N SER A 288 -5.17 17.31 -10.53
CA SER A 288 -4.25 18.11 -9.73
C SER A 288 -3.16 17.23 -9.10
N ALA A 289 -1.95 17.78 -8.98
CA ALA A 289 -0.87 17.16 -8.21
C ALA A 289 -1.34 16.75 -6.81
N LEU A 290 -2.13 17.65 -6.20
CA LEU A 290 -2.58 17.51 -4.83
C LEU A 290 -3.92 18.25 -4.68
N THR A 291 -4.91 17.54 -4.15
CA THR A 291 -6.28 18.02 -3.92
C THR A 291 -6.61 17.91 -2.42
N CYS A 292 -7.24 18.95 -1.86
CA CYS A 292 -7.59 19.04 -0.44
C CYS A 292 -9.08 19.36 -0.23
N ASP A 293 -9.88 18.29 -0.19
CA ASP A 293 -11.33 18.12 0.01
C ASP A 293 -11.87 18.10 1.46
N GLY A 294 -11.43 18.96 2.39
CA GLY A 294 -11.86 18.91 3.81
C GLY A 294 -10.83 18.44 4.84
N GLY A 295 -9.55 18.40 4.46
CA GLY A 295 -8.41 18.11 5.33
C GLY A 295 -7.39 19.25 5.43
N SER A 296 -6.16 18.93 5.83
CA SER A 296 -5.04 19.88 5.89
C SER A 296 -3.77 19.30 5.29
N ILE A 297 -2.95 20.18 4.70
CA ILE A 297 -1.73 19.81 4.00
C ILE A 297 -0.63 20.75 4.50
N GLN A 298 0.41 20.19 5.12
CA GLN A 298 1.41 20.94 5.88
C GLN A 298 2.82 20.56 5.45
N SER A 299 3.69 21.56 5.29
CA SER A 299 5.09 21.40 4.88
C SER A 299 5.26 20.65 3.56
N PHE A 300 5.68 21.35 2.51
CA PHE A 300 6.21 20.75 1.29
C PHE A 300 7.40 21.62 0.90
N LYS A 301 8.62 21.10 0.99
CA LYS A 301 9.74 21.74 0.30
C LYS A 301 9.58 21.38 -1.16
N ALA A 302 8.87 22.22 -1.90
CA ALA A 302 8.68 22.07 -3.34
C ALA A 302 10.03 22.18 -4.04
N SER A 303 10.71 21.05 -4.26
CA SER A 303 11.88 20.99 -5.13
C SER A 303 11.48 21.09 -6.62
N LYS A 304 10.20 20.82 -6.96
CA LYS A 304 9.55 21.13 -8.26
C LYS A 304 8.01 21.03 -8.16
N LEU A 305 7.33 22.09 -7.75
CA LEU A 305 5.88 22.23 -8.03
C LEU A 305 5.74 22.86 -9.43
N ARG A 306 5.61 22.05 -10.49
CA ARG A 306 5.23 22.56 -11.82
C ARG A 306 3.71 22.73 -11.87
N LEU A 307 3.24 23.95 -11.60
CA LEU A 307 1.85 24.31 -11.87
C LEU A 307 1.66 24.43 -13.39
N PRO A 308 0.70 23.72 -14.01
CA PRO A 308 0.30 24.02 -15.38
C PRO A 308 -0.31 25.42 -15.43
N MET A 309 0.26 26.31 -16.26
CA MET A 309 -0.31 27.63 -16.51
C MET A 309 -1.66 27.49 -17.22
N SER A 310 -2.74 27.54 -16.45
CA SER A 310 -4.07 27.99 -16.85
C SER A 310 -4.93 28.09 -15.60
N VAL A 311 -4.79 29.18 -14.84
CA VAL A 311 -5.57 29.40 -13.63
C VAL A 311 -6.59 30.51 -13.88
N SER A 312 -7.86 30.12 -13.89
CA SER A 312 -8.97 30.95 -13.43
C SER A 312 -9.65 30.22 -12.26
N THR A 313 -8.94 30.06 -11.14
CA THR A 313 -9.53 29.82 -9.82
C THR A 313 -8.48 30.05 -8.73
N SER A 314 -8.87 30.79 -7.68
CA SER A 314 -8.00 31.27 -6.61
C SER A 314 -7.36 30.14 -5.79
N LEU A 315 -6.04 29.96 -5.90
CA LEU A 315 -5.24 29.16 -4.96
C LEU A 315 -4.70 30.10 -3.86
N MET A 316 -5.08 29.87 -2.60
CA MET A 316 -4.53 30.60 -1.45
C MET A 316 -3.48 29.72 -0.76
N VAL A 317 -2.21 29.84 -1.16
CA VAL A 317 -1.08 29.18 -0.47
C VAL A 317 -0.51 30.11 0.59
N LYS A 318 -0.56 29.71 1.86
CA LYS A 318 0.00 30.47 2.98
C LYS A 318 1.44 29.99 3.24
N PHE A 319 2.43 30.75 2.80
CA PHE A 319 3.83 30.49 3.15
C PHE A 319 4.24 31.31 4.38
N THR A 320 4.79 30.67 5.40
CA THR A 320 5.50 31.35 6.51
C THR A 320 6.99 31.27 6.23
N SER A 321 7.64 32.39 5.90
CA SER A 321 9.10 32.44 5.76
C SER A 321 9.74 33.00 7.04
N ARG A 322 10.78 32.31 7.54
CA ARG A 322 11.82 32.94 8.37
C ARG A 322 12.97 33.31 7.46
N ILE A 323 13.13 34.63 7.29
CA ILE A 323 14.30 35.41 6.84
C ILE A 323 15.37 34.59 6.08
N GLY A 324 15.34 34.68 4.76
CA GLY A 324 16.39 34.18 3.87
C GLY A 324 16.03 34.47 2.42
N ARG A 325 16.82 35.33 1.78
CA ARG A 325 16.63 35.92 0.45
C ARG A 325 16.43 34.85 -0.64
N LEU A 326 15.21 34.67 -1.16
CA LEU A 326 14.98 33.92 -2.40
C LEU A 326 15.19 34.83 -3.61
N THR A 327 16.12 34.46 -4.49
CA THR A 327 16.32 35.10 -5.79
C THR A 327 15.74 34.17 -6.84
N TRP A 328 14.75 34.62 -7.61
CA TRP A 328 14.18 33.87 -8.73
C TRP A 328 14.81 34.35 -10.04
N LEU A 329 15.19 33.42 -10.91
CA LEU A 329 15.62 33.68 -12.28
C LEU A 329 14.51 33.15 -13.20
N ILE A 330 13.80 34.04 -13.86
CA ILE A 330 12.81 33.70 -14.89
C ILE A 330 13.50 33.93 -16.23
N GLU A 331 13.84 32.85 -16.96
CA GLU A 331 14.24 32.95 -18.36
C GLU A 331 12.99 32.83 -19.26
N PRO A 332 12.67 33.86 -20.06
CA PRO A 332 11.61 33.73 -21.05
C PRO A 332 12.13 33.02 -22.30
N MET A 333 11.56 31.86 -22.63
CA MET A 333 11.70 31.28 -23.96
C MET A 333 10.84 32.05 -24.97
N GLY A 334 11.50 32.91 -25.74
CA GLY A 334 11.26 33.16 -27.16
C GLY A 334 9.87 33.64 -27.60
N PHE A 335 9.61 34.94 -27.51
CA PHE A 335 8.88 35.72 -28.53
C PHE A 335 9.32 37.19 -28.42
N SER A 336 9.56 37.85 -29.56
CA SER A 336 10.17 39.19 -29.67
C SER A 336 9.15 40.33 -29.63
N TRP A 337 9.66 41.52 -29.23
CA TRP A 337 9.11 42.90 -29.23
C TRP A 337 8.68 43.48 -27.86
N PRO A 338 8.86 44.81 -27.64
CA PRO A 338 10.05 45.39 -27.00
C PRO A 338 9.84 45.79 -25.54
N MET A 339 10.98 46.00 -24.84
CA MET A 339 11.13 46.42 -23.44
C MET A 339 10.13 47.48 -22.98
N MET A 340 9.42 47.17 -21.89
CA MET A 340 8.91 48.16 -20.94
C MET A 340 9.42 47.80 -19.54
N LEU A 341 10.25 48.67 -18.98
CA LEU A 341 10.73 48.61 -17.59
C LEU A 341 9.52 48.68 -16.64
N MET A 342 9.32 47.68 -15.80
CA MET A 342 8.44 47.77 -14.63
C MET A 342 9.27 47.72 -13.34
N GLN A 343 9.08 48.74 -12.51
CA GLN A 343 9.67 48.88 -11.18
C GLN A 343 8.97 47.95 -10.16
N PRO A 344 9.65 47.58 -9.05
CA PRO A 344 9.03 46.76 -8.00
C PRO A 344 7.97 47.56 -7.23
N PHE A 345 6.81 46.94 -6.99
CA PHE A 345 5.80 47.43 -6.05
C PHE A 345 5.86 46.63 -4.74
N GLU A 346 5.90 47.35 -3.61
CA GLU A 346 5.61 46.82 -2.27
C GLU A 346 4.10 46.74 -2.05
N ILE A 347 3.62 45.63 -1.49
CA ILE A 347 2.25 45.52 -0.94
C ILE A 347 2.37 45.22 0.55
N CYS A 348 2.05 46.21 1.38
CA CYS A 348 1.82 46.03 2.82
C CYS A 348 0.41 45.47 3.05
N LEU A 349 0.29 44.40 3.85
CA LEU A 349 -0.99 43.90 4.36
C LEU A 349 -1.02 44.04 5.89
N HIS A 350 -1.95 44.84 6.38
CA HIS A 350 -2.33 44.95 7.80
C HIS A 350 -3.11 43.71 8.25
N THR A 351 -2.81 43.22 9.45
CA THR A 351 -3.58 42.22 10.20
C THR A 351 -4.84 42.84 10.84
N PRO A 352 -5.90 42.05 11.11
CA PRO A 352 -6.84 42.40 12.16
C PRO A 352 -6.82 41.37 13.30
N LEU A 353 -6.77 41.85 14.54
CA LEU A 353 -7.23 41.10 15.71
C LEU A 353 -7.96 42.05 16.68
N GLN A 354 -9.28 41.81 16.75
CA GLN A 354 -10.23 41.94 17.87
C GLN A 354 -10.49 43.27 18.62
N ALA A 355 -11.73 43.74 18.43
CA ALA A 355 -12.77 44.09 19.42
C ALA A 355 -12.46 45.02 20.61
N SER A 356 -13.11 46.19 20.64
CA SER A 356 -13.88 46.66 21.80
C SER A 356 -14.94 47.70 21.38
N MET A 357 -16.07 47.68 22.09
CA MET A 357 -17.23 48.56 21.98
C MET A 357 -16.86 50.02 22.32
N MET A 358 -17.43 50.99 21.60
CA MET A 358 -18.31 52.03 22.14
C MET A 358 -18.76 53.02 21.04
N ASP A 359 -19.97 53.53 21.24
CA ASP A 359 -20.74 54.48 20.44
C ASP A 359 -19.99 55.72 19.94
N SER A 360 -20.36 56.21 18.76
CA SER A 360 -21.14 57.47 18.61
C SER A 360 -20.99 58.08 17.20
N GLU A 361 -22.15 58.35 16.61
CA GLU A 361 -22.51 59.56 15.85
C GLU A 361 -21.81 59.95 14.51
N MET A 362 -22.71 60.04 13.52
CA MET A 362 -22.90 61.15 12.55
C MET A 362 -21.80 61.49 11.53
N GLY A 363 -22.17 61.37 10.25
CA GLY A 363 -21.50 62.08 9.16
C GLY A 363 -22.00 61.70 7.77
N ARG A 364 -23.07 62.35 7.30
CA ARG A 364 -23.63 62.28 5.94
C ARG A 364 -22.73 62.95 4.88
N CYS A 365 -23.14 62.76 3.61
CA CYS A 365 -22.85 63.52 2.37
C CYS A 365 -21.76 62.90 1.49
N CYS A 366 -21.93 62.61 0.18
CA CYS A 366 -22.96 62.87 -0.81
C CYS A 366 -22.92 61.77 -1.89
N GLY A 367 -24.06 61.46 -2.50
CA GLY A 367 -24.14 60.61 -3.68
C GLY A 367 -24.01 61.37 -5.00
N ALA A 368 -23.75 60.64 -6.08
CA ALA A 368 -24.24 60.91 -7.43
C ALA A 368 -24.19 59.60 -8.25
N GLN A 369 -25.34 59.26 -8.85
CA GLN A 369 -25.60 58.12 -9.73
C GLN A 369 -25.45 58.52 -11.23
N PRO A 370 -25.58 57.59 -12.21
CA PRO A 370 -24.79 57.56 -13.45
C PRO A 370 -25.57 57.91 -14.74
N GLY A 371 -24.85 57.85 -15.87
CA GLY A 371 -25.38 57.58 -17.23
C GLY A 371 -24.43 58.03 -18.35
N PRO A 372 -24.55 57.53 -19.59
CA PRO A 372 -25.38 56.43 -20.11
C PRO A 372 -24.64 55.09 -20.29
#